data_AF-A0A7C7NUB8-F1
#
_entry.id   AF-A0A7C7NUB8-F1
#
_cell.length_a   1.000
_cell.length_b   1.000
_cell.length_c   1.000
_cell.angle_alpha   90.00
_cell.angle_beta   90.00
_cell.angle_gamma   90.00
#
_symmetry.space_group_name_H-M   'P 1'
#
loop_
_entity.id
_entity.type
_entity.pdbx_description
1 polymer ?
#
loop_
_entity_poly.entity_id
_entity_poly.type
_entity_poly.pdbx_seq_one_letter_code
_entity_poly.pdbx_strand_id
1 'polypeptide(L)'
;MTKEYKGWDEFDAGSVLFSFKKETKVSDIATTLPENRPYSESNSYTASVADWRVLKPVFNPDYCIHCQFCWIYCPDMSIISRDQKMVGIDMEHCKGCGICVEVCPTSPKSLLMFPEQKDEKEALAEWPKKESKKEK
;
A
#
# COMPACT_ATOMS: atom_id res chain seq x y z
N MET A 1 19.15 -45.93 10.93
CA MET A 1 18.35 -45.20 9.92
C MET A 1 19.19 -44.02 9.46
N THR A 2 19.92 -44.20 8.37
CA THR A 2 20.69 -43.13 7.73
C THR A 2 19.70 -42.11 7.16
N LYS A 3 19.80 -40.86 7.61
CA LYS A 3 18.96 -39.77 7.15
C LYS A 3 19.45 -39.40 5.74
N GLU A 4 18.66 -39.73 4.71
CA GLU A 4 18.91 -39.26 3.36
C GLU A 4 18.68 -37.75 3.33
N TYR A 5 19.74 -36.98 3.12
CA TYR A 5 19.65 -35.54 2.94
C TYR A 5 19.36 -35.26 1.48
N LYS A 6 18.31 -34.47 1.23
CA LYS A 6 17.94 -34.00 -0.10
C LYS A 6 19.03 -33.11 -0.73
N GLY A 7 19.06 -33.06 -2.05
CA GLY A 7 19.85 -32.07 -2.80
C GLY A 7 19.49 -30.64 -2.42
N TRP A 8 20.40 -29.70 -2.63
CA TRP A 8 20.16 -28.27 -2.32
C TRP A 8 19.03 -27.64 -3.16
N ASP A 9 18.68 -28.28 -4.27
CA ASP A 9 17.64 -27.95 -5.23
C ASP A 9 16.37 -28.81 -5.07
N GLU A 10 16.37 -29.78 -4.14
CA GLU A 10 15.27 -30.69 -3.89
C GLU A 10 14.45 -30.23 -2.68
N PHE A 11 13.22 -29.80 -2.95
CA PHE A 11 12.32 -29.24 -1.94
C PHE A 11 11.22 -30.24 -1.54
N ASP A 12 10.85 -30.27 -0.27
CA ASP A 12 9.64 -30.93 0.20
C ASP A 12 8.39 -30.15 -0.26
N ALA A 13 7.29 -30.85 -0.54
CA ALA A 13 6.02 -30.19 -0.81
C ALA A 13 5.63 -29.31 0.39
N GLY A 14 5.50 -28.00 0.18
CA GLY A 14 5.23 -27.00 1.23
C GLY A 14 6.48 -26.32 1.82
N SER A 15 7.69 -26.76 1.49
CA SER A 15 8.93 -26.10 1.94
C SER A 15 9.25 -24.79 1.20
N VAL A 16 8.58 -24.53 0.07
CA VAL A 16 8.76 -23.31 -0.73
C VAL A 16 7.41 -22.74 -1.11
N LEU A 17 7.23 -21.45 -0.85
CA LEU A 17 6.17 -20.62 -1.41
C LEU A 17 6.77 -19.87 -2.60
N PHE A 18 6.31 -20.18 -3.80
CA PHE A 18 6.73 -19.47 -5.00
C PHE A 18 6.12 -18.07 -4.99
N SER A 19 6.89 -17.03 -5.33
CA SER A 19 6.35 -15.66 -5.40
C SER A 19 5.38 -15.45 -6.55
N PHE A 20 5.54 -16.19 -7.65
CA PHE A 20 4.71 -16.12 -8.85
C PHE A 20 4.10 -17.49 -9.17
N LYS A 21 3.08 -17.53 -10.02
CA LYS A 21 2.51 -18.79 -10.52
C LYS A 21 3.60 -19.63 -11.18
N LYS A 22 3.59 -20.95 -10.97
CA LYS A 22 4.68 -21.86 -11.37
C LYS A 22 4.99 -21.83 -12.87
N GLU A 23 3.98 -21.52 -13.68
CA GLU A 23 4.07 -21.45 -15.14
C GLU A 23 4.67 -20.12 -15.64
N THR A 24 4.90 -19.17 -14.73
CA THR A 24 5.41 -17.83 -15.05
C THR A 24 6.89 -17.89 -15.40
N LYS A 25 7.25 -17.33 -16.56
CA LYS A 25 8.65 -17.06 -16.89
C LYS A 25 9.14 -15.86 -16.08
N VAL A 26 10.15 -16.09 -15.24
CA VAL A 26 10.76 -15.04 -14.40
C VAL A 26 11.39 -13.93 -15.24
N SER A 27 11.77 -14.21 -16.49
CA SER A 27 12.35 -13.22 -17.43
C SER A 27 11.48 -12.00 -17.65
N ASP A 28 10.16 -12.15 -17.54
CA ASP A 28 9.20 -11.12 -17.96
C ASP A 28 8.78 -10.22 -16.78
N ILE A 29 9.22 -10.55 -15.55
CA ILE A 29 8.74 -9.90 -14.33
C ILE A 29 9.26 -8.47 -14.16
N ALA A 30 10.50 -8.22 -14.61
CA ALA A 30 11.14 -6.92 -14.52
C ALA A 30 10.45 -5.88 -15.42
N THR A 31 9.88 -6.34 -16.55
CA THR A 31 9.14 -5.50 -17.51
C THR A 31 7.65 -5.44 -17.23
N THR A 32 7.13 -6.26 -16.30
CA THR A 32 5.72 -6.30 -15.95
C THR A 32 5.45 -5.40 -14.74
N LEU A 33 4.51 -4.46 -14.89
CA LEU A 33 4.07 -3.60 -13.80
C LEU A 33 3.57 -4.44 -12.61
N PRO A 34 3.85 -4.03 -11.35
CA PRO A 34 3.51 -4.80 -10.16
C PRO A 34 2.08 -5.37 -10.15
N GLU A 35 1.07 -4.57 -10.53
CA GLU A 35 -0.34 -4.97 -10.57
C GLU A 35 -0.67 -6.08 -11.58
N ASN A 36 0.16 -6.24 -12.61
CA ASN A 36 -0.06 -7.20 -13.70
C ASN A 36 0.81 -8.46 -13.53
N ARG A 37 1.60 -8.53 -12.46
CA ARG A 37 2.44 -9.69 -12.19
C ARG A 37 1.58 -10.89 -11.81
N PRO A 38 1.87 -12.08 -12.32
CA PRO A 38 1.12 -13.29 -12.00
C PRO A 38 1.57 -13.83 -10.63
N TYR A 39 1.24 -13.11 -9.56
CA TYR A 39 1.52 -13.56 -8.20
C TYR A 39 0.83 -14.90 -7.91
N SER A 40 1.49 -15.72 -7.09
CA SER A 40 0.87 -16.92 -6.53
C SER A 40 -0.15 -16.53 -5.45
N GLU A 41 -1.05 -17.45 -5.10
CA GLU A 41 -2.04 -17.23 -4.03
C GLU A 41 -1.42 -17.08 -2.65
N SER A 42 -0.21 -17.62 -2.45
CA SER A 42 0.52 -17.55 -1.19
C SER A 42 1.47 -16.36 -1.08
N ASN A 43 1.46 -15.45 -2.06
CA ASN A 43 2.28 -14.24 -2.03
C ASN A 43 1.72 -13.22 -1.02
N SER A 44 2.59 -12.40 -0.43
CA SER A 44 2.14 -11.28 0.41
C SER A 44 1.26 -10.27 -0.33
N TYR A 45 1.39 -10.15 -1.65
CA TYR A 45 0.55 -9.30 -2.51
C TYR A 45 -0.93 -9.73 -2.53
N THR A 46 -1.23 -11.01 -2.29
CA THR A 46 -2.60 -11.53 -2.25
C THR A 46 -3.15 -11.62 -0.83
N ALA A 47 -2.31 -11.36 0.19
CA ALA A 47 -2.68 -11.47 1.59
C ALA A 47 -3.12 -10.10 2.15
N SER A 48 -4.38 -10.00 2.57
CA SER A 48 -4.87 -8.81 3.27
C SER A 48 -4.27 -8.69 4.67
N VAL A 49 -3.94 -7.46 5.06
CA VAL A 49 -3.57 -7.06 6.43
C VAL A 49 -4.48 -5.94 6.95
N ALA A 50 -5.65 -5.78 6.32
CA ALA A 50 -6.56 -4.69 6.62
C ALA A 50 -7.06 -4.69 8.08
N ASP A 51 -7.12 -5.87 8.69
CA ASP A 51 -7.53 -6.11 10.07
C ASP A 51 -6.57 -5.54 11.12
N TRP A 52 -5.38 -5.10 10.73
CA TRP A 52 -4.40 -4.53 11.66
C TRP A 52 -4.75 -3.10 12.07
N ARG A 53 -5.64 -2.44 11.32
CA ARG A 53 -5.99 -1.04 11.53
C ARG A 53 -6.97 -0.84 12.68
N VAL A 54 -6.65 0.12 13.54
CA VAL A 54 -7.63 0.79 14.41
C VAL A 54 -8.06 2.12 13.79
N LEU A 55 -7.11 2.80 13.13
CA LEU A 55 -7.32 4.04 12.39
C LEU A 55 -6.89 3.84 10.93
N LYS A 56 -7.57 4.52 10.00
CA LYS A 56 -7.20 4.58 8.58
C LYS A 56 -6.93 6.01 8.11
N PRO A 57 -5.97 6.18 7.17
CA PRO A 57 -5.86 7.44 6.44
C PRO A 57 -7.02 7.55 5.44
N VAL A 58 -7.70 8.69 5.44
CA VAL A 58 -8.65 9.08 4.38
C VAL A 58 -7.96 10.11 3.49
N PHE A 59 -8.10 9.94 2.17
CA PHE A 59 -7.48 10.79 1.16
C PHE A 59 -8.49 11.79 0.59
N ASN A 60 -8.20 13.08 0.70
CA ASN A 60 -8.96 14.15 0.07
C ASN A 60 -8.19 14.71 -1.16
N PRO A 61 -8.66 14.43 -2.39
CA PRO A 61 -7.98 14.86 -3.61
C PRO A 61 -7.99 16.38 -3.81
N ASP A 62 -8.98 17.12 -3.29
CA ASP A 62 -9.11 18.57 -3.47
C ASP A 62 -7.96 19.37 -2.85
N TYR A 63 -7.28 18.76 -1.87
CA TYR A 63 -6.14 19.36 -1.17
C TYR A 63 -4.80 18.81 -1.65
N CYS A 64 -4.80 17.76 -2.47
CA CYS A 64 -3.58 17.08 -2.89
C CYS A 64 -2.85 17.87 -3.98
N ILE A 65 -1.54 18.06 -3.80
CA ILE A 65 -0.65 18.66 -4.82
C ILE A 65 0.21 17.63 -5.55
N HIS A 66 -0.09 16.33 -5.37
CA HIS A 66 0.64 15.21 -5.97
C HIS A 66 2.17 15.22 -5.75
N CYS A 67 2.64 15.72 -4.60
CA CYS A 67 4.07 15.81 -4.26
C CYS A 67 4.78 14.46 -4.03
N GLN A 68 4.05 13.35 -4.01
CA GLN A 68 4.57 11.98 -3.81
C GLN A 68 5.27 11.70 -2.47
N PHE A 69 5.19 12.59 -1.48
CA PHE A 69 5.79 12.33 -0.15
C PHE A 69 5.13 11.15 0.55
N CYS A 70 3.80 11.09 0.57
CA CYS A 70 3.08 9.94 1.10
C CYS A 70 3.49 8.62 0.43
N TRP A 71 3.74 8.64 -0.90
CA TRP A 71 4.14 7.47 -1.67
C TRP A 71 5.55 6.99 -1.30
N ILE A 72 6.54 7.90 -1.28
CA ILE A 72 7.93 7.51 -0.99
C ILE A 72 8.16 7.10 0.47
N TYR A 73 7.39 7.68 1.40
CA TYR A 73 7.52 7.38 2.84
C TYR A 73 6.64 6.22 3.32
N CYS A 74 5.75 5.68 2.49
CA CYS A 74 4.91 4.55 2.89
C CYS A 74 5.75 3.27 3.02
N PRO A 75 5.92 2.68 4.22
CA PRO A 75 6.75 1.50 4.40
C PRO A 75 6.17 0.23 3.74
N ASP A 76 4.84 0.20 3.56
CA ASP A 76 4.10 -0.94 3.01
C ASP A 76 3.69 -0.74 1.54
N MET A 77 4.17 0.32 0.88
CA MET A 77 3.87 0.63 -0.52
C MET A 77 2.37 0.70 -0.86
N SER A 78 1.53 1.02 0.13
CA SER A 78 0.06 1.03 -0.01
C SER A 78 -0.48 2.31 -0.65
N ILE A 79 0.36 3.30 -0.95
CA ILE A 79 -0.09 4.50 -1.68
C ILE A 79 -0.08 4.20 -3.18
N ILE A 80 -1.21 4.38 -3.84
CA ILE A 80 -1.34 4.14 -5.27
C ILE A 80 -0.98 5.43 -6.00
N SER A 81 0.13 5.40 -6.73
CA SER A 81 0.60 6.48 -7.58
C SER A 81 0.60 6.06 -9.05
N ARG A 82 0.01 6.86 -9.94
CA ARG A 82 -0.03 6.65 -11.39
C ARG A 82 0.23 7.97 -12.10
N ASP A 83 1.09 7.97 -13.10
CA ASP A 83 1.46 9.17 -13.87
C ASP A 83 1.85 10.36 -12.97
N GLN A 84 2.64 10.08 -11.93
CA GLN A 84 3.08 11.06 -10.92
C GLN A 84 1.94 11.69 -10.10
N LYS A 85 0.75 11.07 -10.10
CA LYS A 85 -0.41 11.49 -9.31
C LYS A 85 -0.75 10.43 -8.27
N MET A 86 -0.93 10.87 -7.03
CA MET A 86 -1.58 10.05 -6.00
C MET A 86 -3.05 9.86 -6.40
N VAL A 87 -3.46 8.62 -6.63
CA VAL A 87 -4.83 8.27 -7.04
C VAL A 87 -5.63 7.59 -5.93
N GLY A 88 -4.96 7.03 -4.92
CA GLY A 88 -5.65 6.37 -3.81
C GLY A 88 -4.72 5.64 -2.86
N ILE A 89 -5.32 4.80 -2.03
CA ILE A 89 -4.64 3.97 -1.03
C ILE A 89 -5.18 2.55 -1.18
N ASP A 90 -4.27 1.58 -1.23
CA ASP A 90 -4.59 0.16 -1.15
C ASP A 90 -4.94 -0.19 0.29
N MET A 91 -6.24 -0.30 0.56
CA MET A 91 -6.78 -0.58 1.89
C MET A 91 -6.71 -2.05 2.27
N GLU A 92 -6.31 -2.96 1.37
CA GLU A 92 -6.03 -4.35 1.74
C GLU A 92 -4.65 -4.48 2.39
N HIS A 93 -3.68 -3.65 1.97
CA HIS A 93 -2.31 -3.72 2.47
C HIS A 93 -1.91 -2.57 3.42
N CYS A 94 -2.74 -1.54 3.54
CA CYS A 94 -2.49 -0.41 4.46
C CYS A 94 -2.61 -0.84 5.92
N LYS A 95 -1.57 -0.62 6.74
CA LYS A 95 -1.60 -0.91 8.18
C LYS A 95 -2.09 0.24 9.06
N GLY A 96 -2.42 1.39 8.47
CA GLY A 96 -2.94 2.53 9.24
C GLY A 96 -1.90 3.24 10.12
N CYS A 97 -0.61 3.16 9.78
CA CYS A 97 0.48 3.71 10.61
C CYS A 97 0.51 5.26 10.71
N GLY A 98 -0.16 5.97 9.80
CA GLY A 98 -0.26 7.44 9.81
C GLY A 98 0.95 8.22 9.26
N ILE A 99 2.04 7.55 8.87
CA ILE A 99 3.24 8.22 8.30
C ILE A 99 2.88 9.10 7.10
N CYS A 100 2.00 8.61 6.21
CA CYS A 100 1.55 9.36 5.04
C CYS A 100 0.84 10.68 5.39
N VAL A 101 0.11 10.71 6.51
CA VAL A 101 -0.52 11.92 7.07
C VAL A 101 0.56 12.83 7.65
N GLU A 102 1.50 12.29 8.41
CA GLU A 102 2.57 13.07 9.05
C GLU A 102 3.39 13.87 8.03
N VAL A 103 3.84 13.20 6.96
CA VAL A 103 4.71 13.79 5.92
C VAL A 103 3.95 14.66 4.90
N CYS A 104 2.61 14.68 4.92
CA CYS A 104 1.83 15.47 3.99
C CYS A 104 2.10 16.98 4.20
N PRO A 105 2.63 17.70 3.19
CA PRO A 105 3.07 19.10 3.36
C PRO A 105 1.94 20.12 3.19
N THR A 106 0.74 19.70 2.77
CA THR A 106 -0.35 20.63 2.50
C THR A 106 -0.98 21.10 3.80
N SER A 107 -1.54 22.31 3.78
CA SER A 107 -2.28 22.87 4.91
C SER A 107 -3.60 23.46 4.39
N PRO A 108 -4.74 22.83 4.69
CA PRO A 108 -4.91 21.55 5.38
C PRO A 108 -4.25 20.36 4.67
N LYS A 109 -3.93 19.32 5.44
CA LYS A 109 -3.36 18.08 4.91
C LYS A 109 -4.36 17.41 3.97
N SER A 110 -3.87 16.82 2.88
CA SER A 110 -4.70 16.04 1.94
C SER A 110 -4.99 14.63 2.46
N LEU A 111 -4.38 14.25 3.57
CA LEU A 111 -4.60 12.98 4.27
C LEU A 111 -4.83 13.27 5.74
N LEU A 112 -5.81 12.61 6.35
CA LEU A 112 -6.09 12.67 7.78
C LEU A 112 -6.45 11.28 8.30
N MET A 113 -6.18 11.01 9.57
CA MET A 113 -6.50 9.73 10.21
C MET A 113 -7.92 9.75 10.79
N PHE A 114 -8.69 8.69 10.58
CA PHE A 114 -10.02 8.48 11.13
C PHE A 114 -10.16 7.05 11.68
N PRO A 115 -11.14 6.78 12.56
CA PRO A 115 -11.47 5.40 12.95
C PRO A 115 -11.76 4.51 11.74
N GLU A 116 -11.31 3.26 11.78
CA GLU A 116 -11.48 2.30 10.66
C GLU A 116 -12.94 2.17 10.20
N GLN A 117 -13.86 2.16 11.18
CA GLN A 117 -15.29 1.99 10.96
C GLN A 117 -15.98 3.24 10.39
N LYS A 118 -15.29 4.39 10.36
CA LYS A 118 -15.87 5.63 9.86
C LYS A 118 -16.06 5.55 8.35
N ASP A 119 -17.23 5.97 7.88
CA ASP A 119 -17.49 6.08 6.44
C ASP A 119 -16.62 7.17 5.81
N GLU A 120 -16.12 6.91 4.59
CA GLU A 120 -15.22 7.84 3.91
C GLU A 120 -15.91 9.15 3.53
N LYS A 121 -17.21 9.12 3.18
CA LYS A 121 -17.95 10.34 2.80
C LYS A 121 -18.17 11.23 4.01
N GLU A 122 -18.46 10.64 5.16
CA GLU A 122 -18.57 11.36 6.43
C GLU A 122 -17.23 11.98 6.83
N ALA A 123 -16.14 11.22 6.72
CA ALA A 123 -14.79 11.73 6.98
C ALA A 123 -14.40 12.90 6.05
N LEU A 124 -14.76 12.82 4.77
CA LEU A 124 -14.54 13.89 3.79
C LEU A 124 -15.41 15.13 4.06
N ALA A 125 -16.63 14.96 4.58
CA ALA A 125 -17.51 16.09 4.91
C ALA A 125 -16.99 16.93 6.09
N GLU A 126 -16.23 16.33 7.00
CA GLU A 126 -15.64 16.98 8.17
C GLU A 126 -14.31 17.69 7.87
N TRP A 127 -13.89 17.78 6.60
CA TRP A 127 -12.56 18.28 6.28
C TRP A 127 -12.36 19.75 6.73
N PRO A 128 -11.24 20.07 7.39
CA PRO A 128 -10.93 21.44 7.77
C PRO A 128 -10.87 22.36 6.55
N LYS A 129 -11.43 23.57 6.68
CA LYS A 129 -11.42 24.57 5.60
C LYS A 129 -10.00 25.12 5.39
N LYS A 130 -9.66 25.41 4.14
CA LYS A 130 -8.41 26.09 3.79
C LYS A 130 -8.44 27.54 4.26
N GLU A 131 -7.73 27.87 5.32
CA GLU A 131 -7.49 29.27 5.66
C GLU A 131 -6.62 29.91 4.58
N SER A 132 -7.08 31.02 4.00
CA SER A 132 -6.28 31.82 3.09
C SER A 132 -5.06 32.33 3.86
N LYS A 133 -3.84 31.95 3.45
CA LYS A 133 -2.61 32.45 4.05
C LYS A 133 -2.67 33.98 4.11
N LYS A 134 -2.68 34.56 5.31
CA LYS A 134 -2.31 35.96 5.50
C LYS A 134 -0.87 36.08 5.04
N GLU A 135 -0.63 36.88 4.00
CA GLU A 135 0.70 37.29 3.59
C GLU A 135 1.44 37.82 4.83
N LYS A 136 2.61 37.25 5.11
CA LYS A 136 3.57 37.78 6.09
C LYS A 136 4.60 38.59 5.34
#